data_AF-A0A2T5YG91-F1
#
_entry.id   AF-A0A2T5YG91-F1
#
_cell.length_a   1.000
_cell.length_b   1.000
_cell.length_c   1.000
_cell.angle_alpha   90.00
_cell.angle_beta   90.00
_cell.angle_gamma   90.00
#
_symmetry.space_group_name_H-M   'P 1'
#
loop_
_entity.id
_entity.type
_entity.pdbx_description
1 polymer ?
#
loop_
_entity_poly.entity_id
_entity_poly.type
_entity_poly.pdbx_seq_one_letter_code
_entity_poly.pdbx_strand_id
1 'polypeptide(L)' 'MKNFHPFFIIGIVGMIVTSLLHMFLALGLSVTSAHKAFYTIYPTFAAFLAIGFGLTLKSQKEAQTT' A
#
# COMPACT_ATOMS: atom_id res chain seq x y z
N MET A 1 19.53 5.89 -9.30
CA MET A 1 18.09 6.16 -9.09
C MET A 1 17.76 5.93 -7.62
N LYS A 2 16.78 6.65 -7.06
CA LYS A 2 16.43 6.60 -5.64
C LYS A 2 15.55 5.37 -5.37
N ASN A 3 16.18 4.25 -5.00
CA ASN A 3 15.47 2.97 -4.85
C ASN A 3 14.57 3.02 -3.60
N PHE A 4 13.26 2.98 -3.80
CA PHE A 4 12.30 2.79 -2.71
C PHE A 4 12.39 1.36 -2.18
N HIS A 5 12.22 1.20 -0.87
CA HIS A 5 12.22 -0.13 -0.24
C HIS A 5 11.10 -1.00 -0.83
N PRO A 6 11.30 -2.30 -1.09
CA PRO A 6 10.28 -3.16 -1.71
C PRO A 6 8.91 -3.14 -1.02
N PHE A 7 8.85 -3.05 0.32
CA PHE A 7 7.59 -2.87 1.06
C PHE A 7 6.79 -1.62 0.66
N PHE A 8 7.46 -0.52 0.30
CA PHE A 8 6.79 0.69 -0.16
C PHE A 8 6.12 0.46 -1.52
N ILE A 9 6.82 -0.22 -2.43
CA ILE A 9 6.29 -0.60 -3.75
C ILE A 9 5.11 -1.59 -3.60
N ILE A 10 5.24 -2.60 -2.74
CA ILE A 10 4.15 -3.54 -2.41
C ILE A 10 2.94 -2.79 -1.85
N GLY A 11 3.16 -1.82 -0.95
CA GLY A 11 2.12 -0.96 -0.41
C GLY A 11 1.39 -0.16 -1.51
N ILE A 12 2.12 0.50 -2.41
CA ILE A 12 1.53 1.28 -3.51
C ILE A 12 0.73 0.38 -4.44
N VAL A 13 1.34 -0.68 -4.97
CA VAL A 13 0.70 -1.59 -5.93
C VAL A 13 -0.52 -2.26 -5.29
N GLY A 14 -0.39 -2.71 -4.05
CA GLY A 14 -1.47 -3.27 -3.25
C GLY A 14 -2.64 -2.30 -3.08
N MET A 15 -2.39 -1.05 -2.67
CA MET A 15 -3.45 -0.03 -2.53
C MET A 15 -4.17 0.27 -3.86
N ILE A 16 -3.44 0.37 -4.97
CA ILE A 16 -4.02 0.64 -6.30
C ILE A 16 -4.91 -0.52 -6.74
N VAL A 17 -4.38 -1.75 -6.77
CA VAL A 17 -5.12 -2.95 -7.20
C VAL A 17 -6.33 -3.21 -6.29
N THR A 18 -6.15 -3.06 -4.97
CA THR A 18 -7.22 -3.18 -3.97
C THR A 18 -8.33 -2.15 -4.21
N SER A 19 -8.00 -0.90 -4.52
CA SER A 19 -9.00 0.15 -4.76
C SER A 19 -9.78 -0.04 -6.05
N LEU A 20 -9.11 -0.48 -7.13
CA LEU A 20 -9.79 -0.82 -8.38
C LEU A 20 -10.74 -2.01 -8.19
N LEU A 21 -10.29 -3.06 -7.48
CA LEU A 21 -11.12 -4.21 -7.17
C LEU A 21 -12.30 -3.86 -6.26
N HIS A 22 -12.08 -3.04 -5.22
CA HIS A 22 -13.13 -2.57 -4.33
C HIS A 22 -14.19 -1.76 -5.08
N MET A 23 -13.78 -0.82 -5.93
CA MET A 23 -14.68 -0.04 -6.76
C MET A 23 -15.50 -0.91 -7.71
N PHE A 24 -14.87 -1.91 -8.34
CA PHE A 24 -15.56 -2.87 -9.21
C PHE A 24 -16.60 -3.71 -8.47
N LEU A 25 -16.28 -4.23 -7.28
CA LEU A 25 -17.24 -5.01 -6.47
C LEU A 25 -18.36 -4.13 -5.88
N ALA A 26 -18.02 -2.97 -5.32
CA ALA A 26 -18.96 -2.12 -4.60
C ALA A 26 -19.89 -1.33 -5.53
N LEU A 27 -19.39 -0.84 -6.67
CA LEU A 27 -20.19 -0.06 -7.63
C LEU A 27 -20.63 -0.89 -8.83
N GLY A 28 -19.71 -1.66 -9.44
CA GLY A 28 -20.00 -2.43 -10.66
C GLY A 28 -20.91 -3.63 -10.41
N LEU A 29 -20.80 -4.26 -9.24
CA LEU A 29 -21.59 -5.44 -8.84
C LEU A 29 -22.53 -5.16 -7.65
N SER A 30 -22.56 -3.93 -7.12
CA SER A 30 -23.37 -3.53 -5.95
C SER A 30 -23.21 -4.40 -4.70
N VAL A 31 -22.05 -5.05 -4.52
CA VAL A 31 -21.79 -5.98 -3.41
C VAL A 31 -21.47 -5.19 -2.14
N THR A 32 -22.50 -4.84 -1.37
CA THR A 32 -22.37 -4.09 -0.11
C THR A 32 -21.44 -4.76 0.90
N SER A 33 -21.41 -6.09 0.96
CA SER A 33 -20.48 -6.88 1.80
C SER A 33 -19.00 -6.63 1.52
N ALA A 34 -18.64 -6.12 0.33
CA ALA A 34 -17.25 -5.81 -0.01
C ALA A 34 -16.63 -4.83 1.00
N HIS A 35 -17.34 -3.77 1.39
CA HIS A 35 -16.86 -2.75 2.33
C HIS A 35 -16.31 -3.35 3.64
N LYS A 36 -16.93 -4.43 4.16
CA LYS A 36 -16.45 -5.12 5.37
C LYS A 36 -15.15 -5.89 5.14
N ALA A 37 -15.00 -6.55 3.99
CA ALA A 37 -13.78 -7.27 3.64
C ALA A 37 -12.62 -6.30 3.34
N PHE A 38 -12.88 -5.20 2.64
CA PHE A 38 -11.86 -4.21 2.32
C PHE A 38 -11.41 -3.39 3.55
N TYR A 39 -12.22 -3.30 4.61
CA TYR A 39 -11.87 -2.64 5.87
C TYR A 39 -10.62 -3.24 6.55
N THR A 40 -10.32 -4.54 6.37
CA THR A 40 -9.09 -5.16 6.88
C THR A 40 -7.93 -5.07 5.89
N ILE A 41 -8.22 -5.14 4.58
CA ILE A 41 -7.20 -5.14 3.51
C ILE A 41 -6.50 -3.78 3.38
N TYR A 42 -7.25 -2.67 3.50
CA TYR A 42 -6.67 -1.32 3.42
C TYR A 42 -5.62 -1.03 4.51
N PRO A 43 -5.87 -1.28 5.81
CA PRO A 43 -4.86 -1.19 6.86
C PRO A 43 -3.60 -2.03 6.59
N THR A 44 -3.72 -3.23 6.01
CA THR A 44 -2.55 -4.07 5.69
C THR A 44 -1.63 -3.40 4.69
N PHE A 45 -2.15 -2.86 3.58
CA PHE A 45 -1.31 -2.17 2.60
C PHE A 45 -0.85 -0.78 3.09
N ALA A 46 -1.64 -0.10 3.91
CA ALA A 46 -1.19 1.12 4.60
C ALA A 46 -0.01 0.86 5.56
N ALA A 47 0.01 -0.28 6.26
CA ALA A 47 1.15 -0.69 7.08
C ALA A 47 2.41 -0.96 6.22
N PHE A 48 2.27 -1.65 5.08
CA PHE A 48 3.39 -1.83 4.13
C PHE A 48 3.93 -0.50 3.59
N LEU A 49 3.04 0.47 3.29
CA LEU A 49 3.44 1.83 2.92
C LEU A 49 4.24 2.51 4.04
N ALA A 50 3.72 2.52 5.27
CA ALA A 50 4.37 3.18 6.41
C ALA A 50 5.75 2.58 6.73
N ILE A 51 5.83 1.24 6.80
CA ILE A 51 7.09 0.51 7.04
C ILE A 51 8.07 0.74 5.88
N GLY A 52 7.62 0.60 4.65
CA GLY A 52 8.45 0.80 3.46
C GLY A 52 8.97 2.24 3.34
N PHE A 53 8.16 3.24 3.67
CA PHE A 53 8.57 4.63 3.70
C PHE A 53 9.62 4.89 4.79
N GLY A 54 9.39 4.42 6.02
CA GLY A 54 10.35 4.54 7.12
C GLY A 54 11.71 3.90 6.80
N LEU A 55 11.72 2.70 6.22
CA LEU A 55 12.94 2.02 5.78
C LEU A 55 13.64 2.77 4.62
N THR A 56 12.87 3.33 3.68
CA THR A 56 13.39 4.14 2.57
C THR A 56 14.06 5.43 3.07
N LEU A 57 13.50 6.08 4.08
CA LEU A 57 14.10 7.25 4.74
C LEU A 57 15.37 6.86 5.50
N LYS A 58 15.33 5.77 6.28
CA LYS A 58 16.50 5.27 7.03
C LYS A 58 17.69 5.01 6.11
N SER A 59 17.50 4.19 5.07
CA SER A 59 18.55 3.80 4.13
C SER A 59 19.21 5.01 3.44
N GLN A 60 18.48 6.10 3.25
CA GLN A 60 19.00 7.30 2.59
C GLN A 60 19.55 8.35 3.53
N LYS A 61 19.23 8.28 4.82
CA LYS A 61 20.02 8.95 5.84
C LYS A 61 21.40 8.30 5.91
N GLU A 62 21.45 6.97 5.97
CA GLU A 62 22.71 6.19 6.02
C GLU A 62 23.59 6.47 4.80
N ALA A 63 23.01 6.46 3.60
CA ALA A 63 23.72 6.76 2.34
C ALA A 63 24.11 8.24 2.13
N GLN A 64 23.72 9.16 3.02
CA GLN A 64 24.22 10.55 3.04
C GLN A 64 25.31 10.80 4.10
N THR A 65 25.54 9.84 5.00
CA THR A 65 26.57 9.89 6.05
C THR A 65 27.81 9.06 5.74
N THR A 66 27.92 8.53 4.52
CA THR A 66 29.05 7.71 4.03
C THR A 66 29.62 8.31 2.76
#